data_AF-A0A0C1JJN0-F1
#
_entry.id   AF-A0A0C1JJN0-F1
#
_cell.length_a   1.000
_cell.length_b   1.000
_cell.length_c   1.000
_cell.angle_alpha   90.00
_cell.angle_beta   90.00
_cell.angle_gamma   90.00
#
_symmetry.space_group_name_H-M   'P 1'
#
loop_
_entity.id
_entity.type
_entity.pdbx_description
1 polymer ?
#
loop_
_entity_poly.entity_id
_entity_poly.type
_entity_poly.pdbx_seq_one_letter_code
_entity_poly.pdbx_strand_id
1 'polypeptide(L)'
;MPFREFLALKNENGLLPRFQMNLMEGARFAYSEDEFVALRQSEEESQRQRHQETLASIPADEITSEMRTFKPSRLHFIELYEEGGIEEIQEPLQEYGLDFSYYMCANGVILDIVEEGGKTYTYYTLREVIDFLRNNGRKGIEIQRYKGLGEMNADQLWETTMDPVKRTLIKVTLPDVIAADHMFTMLMGEDVPPRRAFIEQHALSVKNLDV
;
A
#
# COMPACT_ATOMS: atom_id res chain seq x y z
N MET A 1 3.98 -9.32 -5.92
CA MET A 1 4.18 -10.72 -5.48
C MET A 1 2.82 -11.38 -5.31
N PRO A 2 2.58 -12.60 -5.82
CA PRO A 2 1.37 -13.38 -5.53
C PRO A 2 1.26 -13.71 -4.03
N PHE A 3 0.05 -13.66 -3.47
CA PHE A 3 -0.19 -13.88 -2.03
C PHE A 3 0.35 -15.21 -1.49
N ARG A 4 0.32 -16.27 -2.30
CA ARG A 4 0.88 -17.58 -1.94
C ARG A 4 2.40 -17.53 -1.72
N GLU A 5 3.12 -16.83 -2.59
CA GLU A 5 4.57 -16.67 -2.46
C GLU A 5 4.90 -15.84 -1.22
N PHE A 6 4.08 -14.83 -0.92
CA PHE A 6 4.22 -14.03 0.29
C PHE A 6 4.05 -14.86 1.57
N LEU A 7 3.04 -15.74 1.65
CA LEU A 7 2.86 -16.64 2.79
C LEU A 7 4.00 -17.65 2.98
N ALA A 8 4.71 -17.98 1.90
CA ALA A 8 5.86 -18.90 1.96
C ALA A 8 7.13 -18.22 2.46
N LEU A 9 7.18 -16.89 2.50
CA LEU A 9 8.32 -16.11 2.99
C LEU A 9 8.31 -15.97 4.52
N LYS A 10 7.70 -16.89 5.28
CA LYS A 10 7.78 -16.83 6.74
C LYS A 10 9.22 -17.12 7.19
N ASN A 11 9.71 -16.35 8.17
CA ASN A 11 11.00 -16.64 8.80
C ASN A 11 10.90 -17.86 9.74
N GLU A 12 12.03 -18.25 10.36
CA GLU A 12 12.08 -19.39 11.30
C GLU A 12 11.14 -19.24 12.50
N ASN A 13 10.80 -18.00 12.86
CA ASN A 13 9.87 -17.67 13.94
C ASN A 13 8.40 -17.59 13.46
N GLY A 14 8.13 -17.85 12.18
CA GLY A 14 6.79 -17.80 11.59
C GLY A 14 6.30 -16.40 11.22
N LEU A 15 7.14 -15.37 11.36
CA LEU A 15 6.80 -13.98 11.04
C LEU A 15 6.86 -13.73 9.53
N LEU A 16 5.94 -12.90 9.05
CA LEU A 16 5.88 -12.46 7.66
C LEU A 16 6.79 -11.24 7.42
N PRO A 17 7.27 -11.03 6.19
CA PRO A 17 8.17 -9.92 5.91
C PRO A 17 7.43 -8.58 5.96
N ARG A 18 8.03 -7.61 6.65
CA ARG A 18 7.48 -6.27 6.88
C ARG A 18 7.96 -5.26 5.83
N PHE A 19 9.17 -5.43 5.32
CA PHE A 19 9.73 -4.55 4.28
C PHE A 19 10.24 -5.37 3.11
N GLN A 20 9.97 -4.89 1.89
CA GLN A 20 10.63 -5.34 0.67
C GLN A 20 11.59 -4.25 0.19
N MET A 21 12.86 -4.60 0.05
CA MET A 21 13.91 -3.69 -0.44
C MET A 21 14.39 -4.18 -1.81
N ASN A 22 14.45 -3.28 -2.78
CA ASN A 22 15.07 -3.59 -4.07
C ASN A 22 16.54 -3.18 -4.00
N LEU A 23 17.41 -4.13 -3.64
CA LEU A 23 18.86 -3.95 -3.60
C LEU A 23 19.47 -4.17 -4.99
N MET A 24 20.73 -3.79 -5.17
CA MET A 24 21.44 -4.02 -6.43
C MET A 24 21.59 -5.51 -6.80
N GLU A 25 21.65 -6.40 -5.81
CA GLU A 25 21.77 -7.86 -6.00
C GLU A 25 20.41 -8.58 -6.13
N GLY A 26 19.31 -7.84 -6.03
CA GLY A 26 17.95 -8.36 -6.12
C GLY A 26 17.05 -7.93 -4.96
N ALA A 27 15.81 -8.41 -4.96
CA ALA A 27 14.86 -8.13 -3.89
C ALA A 27 15.26 -8.86 -2.59
N ARG A 28 15.29 -8.14 -1.48
CA ARG A 28 15.44 -8.68 -0.12
C ARG A 28 14.23 -8.31 0.72
N PHE A 29 13.99 -9.11 1.74
CA PHE A 29 12.90 -8.92 2.69
C PHE A 29 13.47 -8.75 4.10
N ALA A 30 12.92 -7.80 4.85
CA ALA A 30 13.21 -7.60 6.27
C ALA A 30 11.97 -7.93 7.09
N TYR A 31 12.16 -8.62 8.22
CA TYR A 31 11.08 -9.06 9.12
C TYR A 31 10.93 -8.17 10.34
N SER A 32 11.91 -7.31 10.60
CA SER A 32 11.91 -6.30 11.66
C SER A 32 12.51 -4.98 11.19
N GLU A 33 12.27 -3.92 11.96
CA GLU A 33 12.88 -2.61 11.71
C GLU A 33 14.42 -2.66 11.86
N ASP A 34 14.92 -3.42 12.83
CA ASP A 34 16.36 -3.62 13.03
C ASP A 34 17.02 -4.30 11.82
N GLU A 35 16.39 -5.34 11.27
CA GLU A 35 16.85 -6.00 10.05
C GLU A 35 16.83 -5.07 8.84
N PHE A 36 15.79 -4.24 8.73
CA PHE A 36 15.67 -3.26 7.65
C PHE A 36 16.80 -2.22 7.71
N VAL A 37 17.09 -1.69 8.91
CA VAL A 37 18.19 -0.75 9.13
C VAL A 37 19.54 -1.40 8.82
N ALA A 38 19.75 -2.64 9.25
CA ALA A 38 20.99 -3.38 8.97
C ALA A 38 21.18 -3.62 7.45
N LEU A 39 20.13 -4.03 6.74
CA LEU A 39 20.17 -4.20 5.30
C LEU A 39 20.46 -2.88 4.58
N ARG A 40 19.85 -1.79 5.04
CA ARG A 40 20.10 -0.45 4.46
C ARG A 40 21.55 -0.04 4.64
N GLN A 41 22.12 -0.24 5.83
CA GLN A 41 23.52 0.07 6.09
C GLN A 41 24.45 -0.77 5.20
N SER A 42 24.17 -2.06 5.04
CA SER A 42 24.96 -2.94 4.17
C SER A 42 24.94 -2.53 2.69
N GLU A 43 23.80 -2.04 2.21
CA GLU A 43 23.67 -1.53 0.84
C GLU A 43 24.41 -0.20 0.65
N GLU A 44 24.31 0.70 1.64
CA GLU A 44 25.08 1.96 1.63
C GLU A 44 26.60 1.71 1.65
N GLU A 45 27.06 0.70 2.39
CA GLU A 45 28.46 0.27 2.40
C GLU A 45 28.90 -0.32 1.06
N SER A 46 28.06 -1.15 0.44
CA SER A 46 28.32 -1.74 -0.89
C SER A 46 28.40 -0.66 -1.97
N GLN A 47 27.53 0.34 -1.91
CA GLN A 47 27.58 1.51 -2.78
C GLN A 47 28.85 2.33 -2.57
N ARG A 48 29.28 2.50 -1.31
CA ARG A 48 30.51 3.21 -0.97
C ARG A 48 31.74 2.47 -1.49
N GLN A 49 31.80 1.15 -1.36
CA GLN A 49 32.91 0.34 -1.87
C GLN A 49 33.00 0.45 -3.40
N ARG A 50 31.90 0.26 -4.13
CA ARG A 50 31.88 0.45 -5.59
C ARG A 50 32.25 1.86 -6.03
N HIS A 51 31.82 2.87 -5.29
CA HIS A 51 32.21 4.25 -5.56
C HIS A 51 33.73 4.44 -5.42
N GLN A 52 34.33 3.86 -4.38
CA GLN A 52 35.79 3.86 -4.19
C GLN A 52 36.52 3.08 -5.29
N GLU A 53 36.01 1.92 -5.69
CA GLU A 53 36.57 1.13 -6.80
C GLU A 53 36.49 1.90 -8.14
N THR A 54 35.36 2.55 -8.40
CA THR A 54 35.18 3.39 -9.58
C THR A 54 36.18 4.55 -9.58
N LEU A 55 36.37 5.22 -8.44
CA LEU A 55 37.38 6.27 -8.30
C LEU A 55 38.82 5.77 -8.47
N ALA A 56 39.13 4.57 -7.97
CA ALA A 56 40.45 3.96 -8.10
C ALA A 56 40.77 3.54 -9.55
N SER A 57 39.75 3.29 -10.36
CA SER A 57 39.89 2.95 -11.79
C SER A 57 40.09 4.17 -12.70
N ILE A 58 39.82 5.38 -12.21
CA ILE A 58 39.94 6.64 -12.97
C ILE A 58 41.34 7.23 -12.76
N PRO A 59 42.07 7.63 -13.82
CA PRO A 59 43.35 8.32 -13.69
C PRO A 59 43.22 9.59 -12.83
N ALA A 60 44.21 9.83 -11.95
CA ALA A 60 44.15 10.90 -10.95
C ALA A 60 43.92 12.32 -11.52
N ASP A 61 44.27 12.52 -12.78
CA ASP A 61 44.17 13.80 -13.49
C ASP A 61 42.74 14.13 -13.97
N GLU A 62 41.84 13.13 -14.01
CA GLU A 62 40.46 13.27 -14.48
C GLU A 62 39.43 13.34 -13.31
N ILE A 63 39.89 13.23 -12.06
CA ILE A 63 39.01 13.20 -10.88
C ILE A 63 38.59 14.62 -10.49
N THR A 64 37.34 14.97 -10.77
CA THR A 64 36.74 16.23 -10.33
C THR A 64 36.40 16.23 -8.83
N SER A 65 36.25 17.41 -8.22
CA SER A 65 35.84 17.55 -6.82
C SER A 65 34.44 16.99 -6.54
N GLU A 66 33.57 16.96 -7.54
CA GLU A 66 32.22 16.39 -7.45
C GLU A 66 32.25 14.86 -7.42
N MET A 67 33.15 14.23 -8.21
CA MET A 67 33.32 12.77 -8.22
C MET A 67 33.82 12.22 -6.89
N ARG A 68 34.51 13.02 -6.07
CA ARG A 68 34.97 12.63 -4.73
C ARG A 68 33.86 12.60 -3.68
N THR A 69 32.70 13.18 -3.97
CA THR A 69 31.60 13.29 -3.02
C THR A 69 30.66 12.10 -3.17
N PHE A 70 30.71 11.17 -2.22
CA PHE A 70 29.78 10.04 -2.18
C PHE A 70 28.37 10.52 -1.86
N LYS A 71 27.42 10.24 -2.75
CA LYS A 71 25.99 10.40 -2.51
C LYS A 71 25.34 9.01 -2.65
N PRO A 72 24.78 8.44 -1.57
CA PRO A 72 24.10 7.16 -1.66
C PRO A 72 22.88 7.31 -2.58
N SER A 73 22.70 6.32 -3.46
CA SER A 73 21.50 6.18 -4.26
C SER A 73 20.30 5.97 -3.34
N ARG A 74 19.17 6.58 -3.68
CA ARG A 74 17.93 6.37 -2.93
C ARG A 74 17.55 4.89 -2.99
N LEU A 75 17.49 4.27 -1.83
CA LEU A 75 16.97 2.92 -1.68
C LEU A 75 15.46 2.95 -1.90
N HIS A 76 14.97 2.23 -2.91
CA HIS A 76 13.55 2.00 -3.08
C HIS A 76 13.14 0.82 -2.20
N PHE A 77 12.25 1.09 -1.25
CA PHE A 77 11.62 0.06 -0.44
C PHE A 77 10.12 0.23 -0.46
N ILE A 78 9.43 -0.89 -0.25
CA ILE A 78 7.98 -0.94 -0.07
C ILE A 78 7.77 -1.50 1.33
N GLU A 79 7.02 -0.76 2.14
CA GLU A 79 6.55 -1.27 3.41
C GLU A 79 5.29 -2.11 3.17
N LEU A 80 5.35 -3.36 3.61
CA LEU A 80 4.28 -4.33 3.51
C LEU A 80 3.45 -4.23 4.80
N TYR A 81 2.73 -3.11 4.94
CA TYR A 81 1.81 -2.88 6.06
C TYR A 81 0.61 -3.83 5.98
N GLU A 82 0.77 -5.03 6.53
CA GLU A 82 -0.35 -5.83 7.06
C GLU A 82 -0.02 -6.26 8.50
N GLU A 83 0.56 -5.33 9.27
CA GLU A 83 0.88 -5.58 10.66
C GLU A 83 -0.42 -5.78 11.45
N GLY A 84 -0.51 -6.92 12.14
CA GLY A 84 -1.71 -7.31 12.89
C GLY A 84 -2.84 -7.87 12.02
N GLY A 85 -3.14 -7.31 10.85
CA GLY A 85 -4.33 -7.72 10.08
C GLY A 85 -4.39 -9.20 9.69
N ILE A 86 -3.27 -9.79 9.28
CA ILE A 86 -3.20 -11.24 9.01
C ILE A 86 -3.30 -12.03 10.31
N GLU A 87 -2.61 -11.60 11.37
CA GLU A 87 -2.59 -12.28 12.67
C GLU A 87 -3.97 -12.27 13.34
N GLU A 88 -4.67 -11.13 13.31
CA GLU A 88 -6.05 -10.93 13.77
C GLU A 88 -7.05 -11.84 13.07
N ILE A 89 -6.81 -12.17 11.80
CA ILE A 89 -7.65 -13.09 11.03
C ILE A 89 -7.19 -14.53 11.23
N GLN A 90 -5.89 -14.75 11.50
CA GLN A 90 -5.31 -16.08 11.70
C GLN A 90 -5.88 -16.76 12.93
N GLU A 91 -6.01 -16.04 14.05
CA GLU A 91 -6.56 -16.59 15.30
C GLU A 91 -7.98 -17.17 15.11
N PRO A 92 -8.97 -16.40 14.61
CA PRO A 92 -10.30 -16.93 14.29
C PRO A 92 -10.27 -18.06 13.26
N LEU A 93 -9.43 -17.97 12.21
CA LEU A 93 -9.34 -19.03 11.20
C LEU A 93 -8.91 -20.36 11.83
N GLN A 94 -7.94 -20.32 12.74
CA GLN A 94 -7.44 -21.51 13.44
C GLN A 94 -8.50 -22.12 14.35
N GLU A 95 -9.37 -21.33 14.99
CA GLU A 95 -10.50 -21.86 15.78
C GLU A 95 -11.44 -22.74 14.93
N TYR A 96 -11.61 -22.39 13.64
CA TYR A 96 -12.39 -23.18 12.69
C TYR A 96 -11.58 -24.28 11.99
N GLY A 97 -10.32 -24.50 12.38
CA GLY A 97 -9.43 -25.48 11.74
C GLY A 97 -9.03 -25.11 10.32
N LEU A 98 -9.10 -23.81 9.98
CA LEU A 98 -8.78 -23.27 8.67
C LEU A 98 -7.45 -22.51 8.72
N ASP A 99 -6.80 -22.43 7.56
CA ASP A 99 -5.54 -21.70 7.38
C ASP A 99 -5.60 -20.87 6.09
N PHE A 100 -4.72 -19.88 5.94
CA PHE A 100 -4.67 -19.04 4.74
C PHE A 100 -4.35 -19.82 3.46
N SER A 101 -3.75 -21.01 3.55
CA SER A 101 -3.59 -21.91 2.40
C SER A 101 -4.94 -22.26 1.74
N TYR A 102 -6.02 -22.37 2.52
CA TYR A 102 -7.38 -22.64 2.03
C TYR A 102 -7.99 -21.46 1.26
N TYR A 103 -7.38 -20.28 1.27
CA TYR A 103 -7.86 -19.13 0.50
C TYR A 103 -7.76 -19.36 -1.01
N MET A 104 -6.70 -20.01 -1.49
CA MET A 104 -6.45 -20.24 -2.92
C MET A 104 -6.32 -21.71 -3.30
N CYS A 105 -6.02 -22.60 -2.34
CA CYS A 105 -5.82 -24.02 -2.62
C CYS A 105 -6.98 -24.86 -2.06
N ALA A 106 -7.53 -25.71 -2.92
CA ALA A 106 -8.55 -26.69 -2.53
C ALA A 106 -7.88 -27.88 -1.83
N ASN A 107 -7.92 -27.89 -0.49
CA ASN A 107 -7.41 -28.99 0.34
C ASN A 107 -8.56 -29.84 0.92
N GLY A 108 -9.60 -30.06 0.11
CA GLY A 108 -10.83 -30.75 0.50
C GLY A 108 -12.04 -29.83 0.51
N VAL A 109 -13.17 -30.36 0.96
CA VAL A 109 -14.39 -29.57 1.17
C VAL A 109 -14.20 -28.70 2.41
N ILE A 110 -14.45 -27.41 2.26
CA ILE A 110 -14.39 -26.48 3.39
C ILE A 110 -15.78 -26.39 4.02
N LEU A 111 -16.78 -25.96 3.24
CA LEU A 111 -18.12 -25.66 3.73
C LEU A 111 -19.17 -26.04 2.68
N ASP A 112 -20.31 -26.54 3.16
CA ASP A 112 -21.54 -26.65 2.40
C ASP A 112 -22.47 -25.48 2.79
N ILE A 113 -22.91 -24.71 1.80
CA ILE A 113 -23.85 -23.61 2.00
C ILE A 113 -25.21 -24.01 1.43
N VAL A 114 -26.25 -23.88 2.25
CA VAL A 114 -27.64 -24.12 1.86
C VAL A 114 -28.34 -22.77 1.63
N GLU A 115 -28.80 -22.51 0.40
CA GLU A 115 -29.62 -21.33 0.09
C GLU A 115 -31.07 -21.52 0.55
N GLU A 116 -31.83 -20.42 0.71
CA GLU A 116 -33.26 -20.42 1.11
C GLU A 116 -34.16 -21.31 0.23
N GLY A 117 -33.73 -21.63 -1.00
CA GLY A 117 -34.42 -22.56 -1.90
C GLY A 117 -34.09 -24.06 -1.68
N GLY A 118 -33.36 -24.41 -0.62
CA GLY A 118 -32.95 -25.80 -0.32
C GLY A 118 -31.86 -26.35 -1.23
N LYS A 119 -31.21 -25.50 -2.04
CA LYS A 119 -30.07 -25.87 -2.87
C LYS A 119 -28.79 -25.80 -2.05
N THR A 120 -28.05 -26.91 -2.03
CA THR A 120 -26.74 -27.00 -1.37
C THR A 120 -25.62 -26.78 -2.38
N TYR A 121 -24.70 -25.88 -2.05
CA TYR A 121 -23.48 -25.60 -2.80
C TYR A 121 -22.27 -25.95 -1.94
N THR A 122 -21.41 -26.82 -2.46
CA THR A 122 -20.17 -27.24 -1.81
C THR A 122 -19.03 -26.35 -2.29
N TYR A 123 -18.27 -25.79 -1.36
CA TYR A 123 -17.13 -24.91 -1.63
C TYR A 123 -15.82 -25.50 -1.15
N TYR A 124 -14.76 -25.26 -1.92
CA TYR A 124 -13.45 -25.89 -1.71
C TYR A 124 -12.36 -24.88 -1.35
N THR A 125 -12.62 -23.59 -1.51
CA THR A 125 -11.70 -22.50 -1.12
C THR A 125 -12.43 -21.39 -0.38
N LEU A 126 -11.72 -20.70 0.54
CA LEU A 126 -12.30 -19.57 1.28
C LEU A 126 -12.63 -18.40 0.35
N ARG A 127 -11.88 -18.24 -0.74
CA ARG A 127 -12.16 -17.23 -1.76
C ARG A 127 -13.54 -17.44 -2.38
N GLU A 128 -13.88 -18.66 -2.77
CA GLU A 128 -15.20 -18.95 -3.34
C GLU A 128 -16.32 -18.67 -2.34
N VAL A 129 -16.12 -19.01 -1.06
CA VAL A 129 -17.08 -18.73 0.01
C VAL A 129 -17.28 -17.23 0.19
N ILE A 130 -16.19 -16.45 0.26
CA ILE A 130 -16.25 -14.99 0.39
C ILE A 130 -16.94 -14.37 -0.82
N ASP A 131 -16.60 -14.82 -2.04
CA ASP A 131 -17.21 -14.33 -3.26
C ASP A 131 -18.71 -14.68 -3.31
N PHE A 132 -19.09 -15.88 -2.88
CA PHE A 132 -20.49 -16.27 -2.73
C PHE A 132 -21.22 -15.35 -1.72
N LEU A 133 -20.67 -15.16 -0.53
CA LEU A 133 -21.27 -14.31 0.51
C LEU A 133 -21.42 -12.86 0.04
N ARG A 134 -20.40 -12.30 -0.63
CA ARG A 134 -20.46 -10.96 -1.22
C ARG A 134 -21.53 -10.86 -2.30
N ASN A 135 -21.62 -11.84 -3.19
CA ASN A 135 -22.62 -11.85 -4.25
C ASN A 135 -24.03 -11.99 -3.69
N ASN A 136 -24.22 -12.87 -2.69
CA ASN A 136 -25.50 -13.07 -2.03
C ASN A 136 -25.92 -11.82 -1.26
N GLY A 137 -25.01 -11.21 -0.50
CA GLY A 137 -25.26 -9.96 0.23
C GLY A 137 -25.58 -8.76 -0.68
N ARG A 138 -25.12 -8.78 -1.94
CA ARG A 138 -25.48 -7.76 -2.95
C ARG A 138 -26.84 -8.00 -3.60
N LYS A 139 -27.42 -9.20 -3.50
CA LYS A 139 -28.73 -9.49 -4.10
C LYS A 139 -29.78 -8.57 -3.44
N GLY A 140 -30.51 -7.84 -4.26
CA GLY A 140 -31.56 -6.92 -3.79
C GLY A 140 -31.08 -5.56 -3.30
N ILE A 141 -29.77 -5.28 -3.29
CA ILE A 141 -29.26 -3.94 -2.99
C ILE A 141 -29.23 -3.13 -4.28
N GLU A 142 -29.99 -2.03 -4.31
CA GLU A 142 -29.87 -1.01 -5.35
C GLU A 142 -28.84 0.04 -4.90
N ILE A 143 -27.71 0.13 -5.61
CA ILE A 143 -26.66 1.10 -5.31
C ILE A 143 -26.82 2.30 -6.23
N GLN A 144 -27.26 3.42 -5.68
CA GLN A 144 -27.29 4.70 -6.38
C GLN A 144 -26.01 5.49 -6.12
N ARG A 145 -25.29 5.84 -7.18
CA ARG A 145 -24.10 6.70 -7.10
C ARG A 145 -24.41 8.07 -7.68
N TYR A 146 -24.46 9.07 -6.82
CA TYR A 146 -24.56 10.47 -7.21
C TYR A 146 -23.23 10.95 -7.81
N LYS A 147 -23.22 11.38 -9.07
CA LYS A 147 -22.04 11.94 -9.74
C LYS A 147 -21.88 13.44 -9.50
N GLY A 148 -22.97 14.10 -9.11
CA GLY A 148 -22.99 15.50 -8.71
C GLY A 148 -24.19 15.79 -7.83
N LEU A 149 -24.17 16.97 -7.19
CA LEU A 149 -25.22 17.38 -6.25
C LEU A 149 -26.60 17.53 -6.93
N GLY A 150 -26.64 17.83 -8.22
CA GLY A 150 -27.89 17.96 -8.97
C GLY A 150 -28.64 16.65 -9.22
N GLU A 151 -28.02 15.50 -8.94
CA GLU A 151 -28.69 14.18 -9.00
C GLU A 151 -29.42 13.84 -7.70
N MET A 152 -29.27 14.67 -6.66
CA MET A 152 -29.93 14.50 -5.36
C MET A 152 -31.20 15.34 -5.27
N ASN A 153 -32.22 14.77 -4.62
CA ASN A 153 -33.42 15.54 -4.28
C ASN A 153 -33.14 16.52 -3.14
N ALA A 154 -33.96 17.57 -3.02
CA ALA A 154 -33.78 18.62 -2.01
C ALA A 154 -33.73 18.07 -0.57
N ASP A 155 -34.61 17.13 -0.23
CA ASP A 155 -34.66 16.52 1.11
C ASP A 155 -33.38 15.72 1.42
N GLN A 156 -32.87 14.97 0.43
CA GLN A 156 -31.63 14.20 0.58
C GLN A 156 -30.43 15.12 0.78
N LEU A 157 -30.34 16.21 0.02
CA LEU A 157 -29.26 17.17 0.13
C LEU A 157 -29.31 17.88 1.50
N TRP A 158 -30.51 18.22 1.98
CA TRP A 158 -30.69 18.80 3.30
C TRP A 158 -30.21 17.86 4.41
N GLU A 159 -30.73 16.63 4.44
CA GLU A 159 -30.42 15.66 5.50
C GLU A 159 -28.95 15.24 5.54
N THR A 160 -28.28 15.20 4.38
CA THR A 160 -26.90 14.71 4.29
C THR A 160 -25.86 15.82 4.40
N THR A 161 -26.12 17.02 3.85
CA THR A 161 -25.08 18.06 3.70
C THR A 161 -25.42 19.41 4.33
N MET A 162 -26.70 19.75 4.55
CA MET A 162 -27.07 21.10 5.03
C MET A 162 -27.50 21.14 6.49
N ASP A 163 -28.10 20.08 7.02
CA ASP A 163 -28.57 19.98 8.40
C ASP A 163 -27.40 20.21 9.38
N PRO A 164 -27.42 21.27 10.22
CA PRO A 164 -26.35 21.55 11.18
C PRO A 164 -26.03 20.42 12.15
N VAL A 165 -26.99 19.52 12.41
CA VAL A 165 -26.81 18.39 13.33
C VAL A 165 -26.09 17.22 12.66
N LYS A 166 -26.28 17.03 11.35
CA LYS A 166 -25.76 15.88 10.60
C LYS A 166 -24.58 16.21 9.67
N ARG A 167 -24.45 17.46 9.25
CA ARG A 167 -23.46 17.88 8.25
C ARG A 167 -22.04 17.78 8.78
N THR A 168 -21.14 17.38 7.90
CA THR A 168 -19.69 17.43 8.14
C THR A 168 -19.10 18.61 7.38
N LEU A 169 -18.51 19.57 8.11
CA LEU A 169 -17.81 20.72 7.51
C LEU A 169 -16.33 20.64 7.81
N ILE A 170 -15.51 20.90 6.78
CA ILE A 170 -14.07 21.02 6.91
C ILE A 170 -13.72 22.50 6.97
N LYS A 171 -13.08 22.93 8.07
CA LYS A 171 -12.56 24.30 8.20
C LYS A 171 -11.18 24.39 7.58
N VAL A 172 -11.04 25.16 6.51
CA VAL A 172 -9.74 25.43 5.88
C VAL A 172 -8.94 26.38 6.77
N THR A 173 -7.70 26.02 7.07
CA THR A 173 -6.75 26.81 7.85
C THR A 173 -5.51 27.13 7.02
N LEU A 174 -4.90 28.30 7.25
CA LEU A 174 -3.68 28.73 6.57
C LEU A 174 -2.54 28.86 7.60
N PRO A 175 -1.81 27.78 7.89
CA PRO A 175 -0.73 27.81 8.88
C PRO A 175 0.53 28.51 8.35
N ASP A 176 0.88 28.29 7.08
CA ASP A 176 2.04 28.89 6.42
C ASP A 176 1.61 29.50 5.09
N VAL A 177 1.70 30.82 5.02
CA VAL A 177 1.32 31.61 3.84
C VAL A 177 2.32 31.42 2.70
N ILE A 178 3.62 31.30 3.01
CA ILE A 178 4.69 31.21 2.01
C ILE A 178 4.64 29.85 1.34
N ALA A 179 4.53 28.78 2.13
CA ALA A 179 4.41 27.43 1.58
C ALA A 179 3.14 27.26 0.74
N ALA A 180 2.02 27.84 1.19
CA ALA A 180 0.77 27.80 0.44
C ALA A 180 0.88 28.55 -0.90
N ASP A 181 1.43 29.77 -0.92
CA ASP A 181 1.62 30.55 -2.14
C ASP A 181 2.48 29.81 -3.16
N HIS A 182 3.62 29.26 -2.72
CA HIS A 182 4.48 28.44 -3.56
C HIS A 182 3.75 27.21 -4.14
N MET A 183 2.93 26.53 -3.33
CA MET A 183 2.12 25.40 -3.80
C MET A 183 1.07 25.83 -4.83
N PHE A 184 0.41 26.99 -4.62
CA PHE A 184 -0.53 27.57 -5.58
C PHE A 184 0.17 27.90 -6.91
N THR A 185 1.33 28.57 -6.88
CA THR A 185 2.08 28.88 -8.10
C THR A 185 2.52 27.60 -8.83
N MET A 186 3.02 26.60 -8.11
CA MET A 186 3.47 25.34 -8.71
C MET A 186 2.32 24.55 -9.36
N LEU A 187 1.18 24.43 -8.67
CA LEU A 187 0.06 23.60 -9.13
C LEU A 187 -0.90 24.32 -10.07
N MET A 188 -1.08 25.63 -9.91
CA MET A 188 -2.07 26.43 -10.65
C MET A 188 -1.45 27.50 -11.56
N GLY A 189 -0.12 27.65 -11.58
CA GLY A 189 0.58 28.62 -12.44
C GLY A 189 0.54 28.28 -13.93
N GLU A 190 1.42 28.88 -14.72
CA GLU A 190 1.49 28.61 -16.18
C GLU A 190 2.55 27.57 -16.53
N ASP A 191 3.56 27.41 -15.67
CA ASP A 191 4.71 26.53 -15.92
C ASP A 191 4.35 25.05 -15.80
N VAL A 192 4.32 24.37 -16.95
CA VAL A 192 4.01 22.94 -17.05
C VAL A 192 5.12 22.02 -16.52
N PRO A 193 6.43 22.26 -16.79
CA PRO A 193 7.48 21.34 -16.33
C PRO A 193 7.54 21.11 -14.81
N PRO A 194 7.51 22.14 -13.92
CA PRO A 194 7.56 21.92 -12.48
C PRO A 194 6.32 21.19 -11.96
N ARG A 195 5.13 21.50 -12.50
CA ARG A 195 3.90 20.78 -12.15
C ARG A 195 3.96 19.30 -12.51
N ARG A 196 4.45 18.97 -13.72
CA ARG A 196 4.56 17.58 -14.15
C ARG A 196 5.49 16.79 -13.24
N ALA A 197 6.67 17.35 -12.95
CA ALA A 197 7.63 16.72 -12.04
C ALA A 197 7.04 16.49 -10.64
N PHE A 198 6.31 17.48 -10.10
CA PHE A 198 5.63 17.35 -8.82
C PHE A 198 4.59 16.22 -8.80
N ILE A 199 3.74 16.15 -9.83
CA ILE A 199 2.72 15.09 -9.94
C ILE A 199 3.39 13.72 -10.09
N GLU A 200 4.39 13.57 -10.95
CA GLU A 200 5.11 12.29 -11.14
C GLU A 200 5.77 11.81 -9.84
N GLN A 201 6.32 12.75 -9.06
CA GLN A 201 6.98 12.44 -7.79
C GLN A 201 5.99 12.02 -6.69
N HIS A 202 4.80 12.63 -6.62
CA HIS A 202 3.90 12.51 -5.46
C HIS A 202 2.57 11.80 -5.73
N ALA A 203 2.19 11.55 -6.99
CA ALA A 203 0.88 10.98 -7.34
C ALA A 203 0.58 9.64 -6.66
N LEU A 204 1.61 8.80 -6.45
CA LEU A 204 1.44 7.50 -5.80
C LEU A 204 1.38 7.59 -4.27
N SER A 205 1.89 8.69 -3.68
CA SER A 205 1.96 8.90 -2.24
C SER A 205 0.68 9.51 -1.65
N VAL A 206 -0.26 9.98 -2.49
CA VAL A 206 -1.50 10.67 -2.04
C VAL A 206 -2.34 9.81 -1.10
N LYS A 207 -2.32 8.48 -1.25
CA LYS A 207 -3.10 7.56 -0.40
C LYS A 207 -2.63 7.55 1.06
N ASN A 208 -1.38 7.96 1.33
CA ASN A 208 -0.74 7.84 2.63
C ASN A 208 -0.41 9.23 3.23
N LEU A 209 -1.15 10.28 2.87
CA LEU A 209 -0.89 11.63 3.39
C LEU A 209 -1.27 11.79 4.88
N ASP A 210 -2.22 10.98 5.35
CA ASP A 210 -2.82 11.08 6.70
C ASP A 210 -2.56 9.83 7.57
N VAL A 211 -1.52 9.03 7.26
CA VAL A 211 -1.10 7.86 8.06
C VAL A 211 -0.08 8.28 9.11
#